data_AF-A0A1J3JQ13-F1
#
_entry.id   AF-A0A1J3JQ13-F1
#
_cell.length_a   1.000
_cell.length_b   1.000
_cell.length_c   1.000
_cell.angle_alpha   90.00
_cell.angle_beta   90.00
_cell.angle_gamma   90.00
#
_symmetry.space_group_name_H-M   'P 1'
#
loop_
_entity.id
_entity.type
_entity.pdbx_description
1 polymer ?
#
loop_
_entity_poly.entity_id
_entity_poly.type
_entity_poly.pdbx_seq_one_letter_code
_entity_poly.pdbx_strand_id
1 'polypeptide(L)'
;VYSMDDHVEVEDVFRDVKVKWYSNVKTTPTQSNDGRSSSDERRFYTLTYNKRHREMVQTTYVEHVLREGREIGLRNRERKLYTNNSSQEWHPWRSGKWSNVPFHHPATFETLAMDPQKKEAIQKDLNKFSNGKDYYNKVGKPWKRGYLLFGPPGTGKSTMISAIA
;
A
#
# COMPACT_ATOMS: atom_id res chain seq x y z
N VAL A 1 4.51 12.53 7.89
CA VAL A 1 3.91 11.36 8.55
C VAL A 1 2.68 11.87 9.29
N TYR A 2 1.48 11.40 8.93
CA TYR A 2 0.27 11.72 9.71
C TYR A 2 0.18 10.68 10.82
N SER A 3 0.75 11.00 11.99
CA SER A 3 0.65 10.19 13.19
C SER A 3 0.03 11.02 14.28
N MET A 4 -0.85 10.41 15.07
CA MET A 4 -1.33 10.98 16.31
C MET A 4 -0.30 10.64 17.39
N ASP A 5 0.15 11.64 18.13
CA ASP A 5 1.09 11.44 19.23
C ASP A 5 0.44 10.62 20.36
N ASP A 6 1.27 9.97 21.16
CA ASP A 6 0.81 9.14 22.26
C ASP A 6 0.08 9.99 23.31
N HIS A 7 -1.04 9.47 23.80
CA HIS A 7 -1.88 10.14 24.80
C HIS A 7 -2.49 11.48 24.34
N VAL A 8 -2.54 11.72 23.04
CA VAL A 8 -3.25 12.88 22.48
C VAL A 8 -4.71 12.54 22.22
N GLU A 9 -5.58 13.54 22.45
CA GLU A 9 -6.99 13.53 22.08
C GLU A 9 -7.23 14.43 20.87
N VAL A 10 -8.02 13.95 19.91
CA VAL A 10 -8.44 14.70 18.73
C VAL A 10 -9.96 14.67 18.65
N GLU A 11 -10.56 15.85 18.53
CA GLU A 11 -12.00 15.98 18.29
C GLU A 11 -12.29 15.98 16.79
N ASP A 12 -13.38 15.31 16.40
CA ASP A 12 -13.91 15.34 15.04
C ASP A 12 -15.42 15.59 15.08
N VAL A 13 -15.95 16.16 14.00
CA VAL A 13 -17.38 16.47 13.83
C VAL A 13 -17.88 15.79 12.57
N PHE A 14 -18.74 14.79 12.73
CA PHE A 14 -19.34 14.06 11.63
C PHE A 14 -20.87 14.21 11.65
N ARG A 15 -21.42 14.87 10.64
CA ARG A 15 -22.87 15.17 10.51
C ARG A 15 -23.45 15.78 11.80
N ASP A 16 -22.81 16.84 12.28
CA ASP A 16 -23.13 17.57 13.52
C ASP A 16 -23.00 16.75 14.83
N VAL A 17 -22.47 15.53 14.76
CA VAL A 17 -22.14 14.72 15.94
C VAL A 17 -20.66 14.84 16.26
N LYS A 18 -20.36 15.31 17.47
CA LYS A 18 -18.99 15.36 18.00
C LYS A 18 -18.54 13.98 18.46
N VAL A 19 -17.34 13.59 18.05
CA VAL A 19 -16.67 12.36 18.47
C VAL A 19 -15.22 12.67 18.85
N LYS A 20 -14.64 11.88 19.75
CA LYS A 20 -13.30 12.09 20.28
C LYS A 20 -12.46 10.84 20.08
N TRP A 21 -11.30 10.98 19.46
CA TRP A 21 -10.29 9.93 19.33
C TRP A 21 -9.19 10.13 20.35
N TYR A 22 -8.69 9.03 20.92
CA TYR A 22 -7.58 9.04 21.87
C TYR A 22 -6.59 7.93 21.55
N SER A 23 -5.30 8.25 21.49
CA SER A 23 -4.22 7.27 21.25
C SER A 23 -3.73 6.68 22.57
N ASN A 24 -3.78 5.35 22.71
CA ASN A 24 -3.29 4.64 23.89
C ASN A 24 -2.13 3.73 23.55
N VAL A 25 -1.19 3.60 24.48
CA VAL A 25 -0.09 2.64 24.43
C VAL A 25 -0.15 1.75 25.66
N LYS A 26 -0.08 0.43 25.46
CA LYS A 26 0.15 -0.54 26.54
C LYS A 26 1.52 -1.18 26.32
N THR A 27 2.42 -0.97 27.26
CA THR A 27 3.70 -1.68 27.35
C THR A 27 3.49 -2.96 28.13
N THR A 28 3.65 -4.12 27.48
CA THR A 28 3.73 -5.39 28.20
C THR A 28 5.19 -5.73 28.46
N PRO A 29 5.65 -5.80 29.73
CA PRO A 29 7.00 -6.24 30.02
C PRO A 29 7.12 -7.73 29.71
N THR A 30 7.81 -8.07 28.63
CA THR A 30 8.16 -9.45 28.31
C THR A 30 9.38 -9.84 29.14
N GLN A 31 9.19 -10.64 30.20
CA GLN A 31 10.33 -11.28 30.89
C GLN A 31 10.84 -12.43 30.02
N SER A 32 11.93 -12.20 29.30
CA SER A 32 12.69 -13.25 28.62
C SER A 32 13.88 -13.67 29.49
N ASN A 33 14.11 -14.97 29.69
CA ASN A 33 15.26 -15.49 30.45
C ASN A 33 16.63 -15.23 29.78
N ASP A 34 16.67 -14.81 28.51
CA ASP A 34 17.91 -14.67 27.72
C ASP A 34 18.47 -13.24 27.66
N GLY A 35 18.22 -12.39 28.67
CA GLY A 35 18.87 -11.08 28.81
C GLY A 35 18.49 -10.02 27.75
N ARG A 36 17.55 -10.32 26.85
CA ARG A 36 17.03 -9.39 25.83
C ARG A 36 15.60 -8.98 26.16
N SER A 37 15.45 -7.99 27.04
CA SER A 37 14.13 -7.38 27.27
C SER A 37 13.70 -6.61 26.02
N SER A 38 12.74 -7.16 25.26
CA SER A 38 12.01 -6.44 24.22
C SER A 38 10.63 -6.12 24.78
N SER A 39 10.39 -4.84 25.08
CA SER A 39 9.05 -4.35 25.40
C SER A 39 8.25 -4.31 24.10
N ASP A 40 7.20 -5.13 23.99
CA ASP A 40 6.27 -5.05 22.87
C ASP A 40 5.26 -3.94 23.17
N GLU A 41 5.36 -2.83 22.44
CA GLU A 41 4.45 -1.68 22.58
C GLU A 41 3.19 -1.93 21.76
N ARG A 42 2.05 -2.12 22.45
CA ARG A 42 0.77 -2.28 21.76
C ARG A 42 0.00 -0.97 21.74
N ARG A 43 -0.07 -0.34 20.56
CA ARG A 43 -0.84 0.89 20.30
C ARG A 43 -2.29 0.56 19.94
N PHE A 44 -3.25 1.30 20.48
CA PHE A 44 -4.67 1.20 20.12
C PHE A 44 -5.39 2.54 20.27
N TYR A 45 -6.42 2.74 19.47
CA TYR A 45 -7.22 3.97 19.50
C TYR A 45 -8.54 3.75 20.25
N THR A 46 -8.94 4.73 21.04
CA THR A 46 -10.25 4.77 21.71
C THR A 46 -11.11 5.85 21.07
N LEU A 47 -12.31 5.48 20.67
CA LEU A 47 -13.32 6.39 20.12
C LEU A 47 -14.42 6.62 21.16
N THR A 48 -14.59 7.86 21.59
CA THR A 48 -15.58 8.28 22.59
C THR A 48 -16.67 9.12 21.92
N TYR A 49 -17.93 8.78 22.16
CA TYR A 49 -19.09 9.43 21.56
C TYR A 49 -20.34 9.28 22.44
N ASN A 50 -21.36 10.10 22.19
CA ASN A 50 -22.63 10.00 22.91
C ASN A 50 -23.39 8.73 22.48
N LYS A 51 -23.83 7.92 23.46
CA LYS A 51 -24.54 6.64 23.24
C LYS A 51 -25.75 6.77 22.31
N ARG A 52 -26.42 7.94 22.27
CA ARG A 52 -27.56 8.20 21.37
C ARG A 52 -27.23 8.02 19.89
N HIS A 53 -25.97 8.20 19.51
CA HIS A 53 -25.50 8.08 18.12
C HIS A 53 -24.77 6.77 17.83
N ARG A 54 -24.90 5.76 18.69
CA ARG A 54 -24.14 4.49 18.58
C ARG A 54 -24.27 3.82 17.22
N GLU A 55 -25.49 3.72 16.70
CA GLU A 55 -25.73 3.06 15.41
C GLU A 55 -25.03 3.78 14.27
N MET A 56 -25.21 5.10 14.17
CA MET A 56 -24.55 5.95 13.17
C MET A 56 -23.02 5.86 13.27
N VAL A 57 -22.47 5.89 14.48
CA VAL A 57 -21.02 5.81 14.68
C VAL A 57 -20.47 4.45 14.22
N GLN A 58 -21.14 3.35 14.60
CA GLN A 58 -20.67 2.00 14.31
C GLN A 58 -20.80 1.62 12.82
N THR A 59 -21.86 2.05 12.15
CA THR A 59 -22.10 1.68 10.75
C THR A 59 -21.56 2.70 9.77
N THR A 60 -21.72 4.00 10.03
CA THR A 60 -21.46 5.04 9.02
C THR A 60 -20.12 5.73 9.26
N TYR A 61 -19.86 6.20 10.49
CA TYR A 61 -18.65 6.98 10.77
C TYR A 61 -17.39 6.13 10.69
N VAL A 62 -17.36 4.96 11.33
CA VAL A 62 -16.19 4.06 11.28
C VAL A 62 -15.88 3.63 9.84
N GLU A 63 -16.91 3.31 9.04
CA GLU A 63 -16.72 3.00 7.62
C GLU A 63 -16.14 4.18 6.84
N HIS A 64 -16.63 5.40 7.10
CA HIS A 64 -16.11 6.63 6.51
C HIS A 64 -14.63 6.81 6.85
N VAL A 65 -14.25 6.74 8.14
CA VAL A 65 -12.85 6.89 8.59
C VAL A 65 -11.96 5.81 7.96
N LEU A 66 -12.42 4.56 7.91
CA LEU A 66 -11.66 3.48 7.27
C LEU A 66 -11.52 3.70 5.76
N ARG A 67 -12.55 4.22 5.08
CA ARG A 67 -12.50 4.55 3.65
C ARG A 67 -11.52 5.68 3.39
N GLU A 68 -11.64 6.80 4.10
CA GLU A 68 -10.72 7.93 4.00
C GLU A 68 -9.29 7.52 4.33
N GLY A 69 -9.09 6.73 5.39
CA GLY A 69 -7.78 6.19 5.75
C GLY A 69 -7.17 5.32 4.65
N ARG A 70 -7.96 4.47 3.99
CA ARG A 70 -7.50 3.71 2.81
C ARG A 70 -7.15 4.63 1.65
N GLU A 71 -7.95 5.65 1.37
CA GLU A 71 -7.69 6.60 0.28
C GLU A 71 -6.42 7.43 0.53
N ILE A 72 -6.25 7.95 1.75
CA ILE A 72 -5.02 8.65 2.18
C ILE A 72 -3.83 7.70 2.07
N GLY A 73 -3.98 6.46 2.53
CA GLY A 73 -2.94 5.44 2.43
C GLY A 73 -2.56 5.12 0.98
N LEU A 74 -3.53 5.08 0.06
CA LEU A 74 -3.29 4.88 -1.37
C LEU A 74 -2.61 6.08 -2.02
N ARG A 75 -3.06 7.31 -1.71
CA ARG A 75 -2.49 8.56 -2.24
C ARG A 75 -1.04 8.76 -1.80
N ASN A 76 -0.75 8.45 -0.55
CA ASN A 76 0.58 8.60 0.05
C ASN A 76 1.45 7.34 -0.08
N ARG A 77 0.97 6.30 -0.80
CA ARG A 77 1.72 5.06 -0.97
C ARG A 77 2.97 5.33 -1.80
N GLU A 78 4.13 5.24 -1.16
CA GLU A 78 5.40 5.27 -1.88
C GLU A 78 5.52 4.04 -2.79
N ARG A 79 5.84 4.27 -4.06
CA ARG A 79 6.18 3.20 -5.00
C ARG A 79 7.55 2.64 -4.64
N LYS A 80 7.67 1.31 -4.67
CA LYS A 80 8.88 0.60 -4.26
C LYS A 80 9.32 -0.35 -5.36
N LEU A 81 10.60 -0.30 -5.71
CA LEU A 81 11.22 -1.26 -6.61
C LEU A 81 11.77 -2.41 -5.77
N TYR A 82 11.33 -3.63 -6.09
CA TYR A 82 11.80 -4.82 -5.42
C TYR A 82 12.84 -5.53 -6.27
N THR A 83 13.98 -5.83 -5.67
CA THR A 83 15.08 -6.57 -6.30
C THR A 83 15.37 -7.82 -5.50
N ASN A 84 15.62 -8.93 -6.19
CA ASN A 84 16.03 -10.16 -5.52
C ASN A 84 17.45 -9.95 -4.98
N ASN A 85 17.62 -10.11 -3.67
CA ASN A 85 18.89 -9.91 -3.02
C ASN A 85 19.79 -11.11 -3.34
N SER A 86 21.02 -10.84 -3.80
CA SER A 86 21.96 -11.90 -4.14
C SER A 86 22.29 -12.71 -2.87
N SER A 87 22.44 -14.02 -3.01
CA SER A 87 22.54 -14.97 -1.90
C SER A 87 23.72 -14.77 -0.94
N GLN A 88 24.66 -13.84 -1.23
CA GLN A 88 25.83 -13.57 -0.40
C GLN A 88 25.50 -12.76 0.88
N GLU A 89 24.37 -12.05 0.93
CA GLU A 89 23.91 -11.30 2.13
C GLU A 89 22.80 -12.02 2.91
N TRP A 90 22.47 -13.25 2.53
CA TRP A 90 21.39 -14.00 3.16
C TRP A 90 21.86 -14.60 4.48
N HIS A 91 21.35 -14.05 5.59
CA HIS A 91 21.48 -14.66 6.90
C HIS A 91 20.16 -15.36 7.27
N PRO A 92 20.19 -16.55 7.89
CA PRO A 92 18.97 -17.27 8.33
C PRO A 92 18.01 -16.42 9.19
N TRP A 93 18.56 -15.41 9.87
CA TRP A 93 17.84 -14.51 10.77
C TRP A 93 17.36 -13.21 10.10
N ARG A 94 17.83 -12.89 8.87
CA ARG A 94 17.35 -11.75 8.07
C ARG A 94 16.29 -12.23 7.10
N SER A 95 15.04 -11.87 7.38
CA SER A 95 13.90 -12.26 6.57
C SER A 95 13.92 -11.60 5.19
N GLY A 96 13.83 -12.41 4.14
CA GLY A 96 13.43 -12.00 2.79
C GLY A 96 14.52 -12.12 1.72
N LYS A 97 14.22 -12.87 0.64
CA LYS A 97 15.02 -12.87 -0.60
C LYS A 97 14.83 -11.59 -1.42
N TRP A 98 13.88 -10.72 -1.08
CA TRP A 98 13.59 -9.49 -1.82
C TRP A 98 13.91 -8.28 -0.95
N SER A 99 14.79 -7.40 -1.45
CA SER A 99 15.01 -6.07 -0.90
C SER A 99 14.17 -5.05 -1.68
N ASN A 100 13.91 -3.88 -1.07
CA ASN A 100 13.18 -2.80 -1.72
C ASN A 100 13.88 -1.47 -1.53
N VAL A 101 13.76 -0.61 -2.54
CA VAL A 101 14.16 0.79 -2.49
C VAL A 101 12.99 1.67 -2.93
N PRO A 102 12.84 2.89 -2.38
CA PRO A 102 11.94 3.90 -2.95
C PRO A 102 12.15 4.04 -4.46
N PHE A 103 11.05 3.99 -5.22
CA PHE A 103 11.08 4.07 -6.67
C PHE A 103 10.32 5.30 -7.14
N HIS A 104 11.10 6.31 -7.51
CA HIS A 104 10.61 7.60 -8.03
C HIS A 104 11.09 7.76 -9.46
N HIS A 105 10.25 7.41 -10.45
CA HIS A 105 10.56 7.62 -11.87
C HIS A 105 9.54 8.59 -12.47
N PRO A 106 9.97 9.69 -13.12
CA PRO A 106 9.06 10.69 -13.69
C PRO A 106 8.34 10.21 -14.97
N ALA A 107 8.59 8.99 -15.42
CA ALA A 107 8.05 8.53 -16.69
C ALA A 107 6.62 8.07 -16.46
N THR A 108 5.72 8.62 -17.25
CA THR A 108 4.36 8.16 -17.40
C THR A 108 4.16 7.71 -18.84
N PHE A 109 3.06 6.99 -19.09
CA PHE A 109 2.66 6.70 -20.46
C PHE A 109 2.58 7.96 -21.31
N GLU A 110 2.12 9.09 -20.76
CA GLU A 110 2.00 10.37 -21.46
C GLU A 110 3.36 10.91 -21.91
N THR A 111 4.36 10.88 -21.03
CA THR A 111 5.73 11.36 -21.33
C THR A 111 6.54 10.41 -22.21
N LEU A 112 6.09 9.16 -22.37
CA LEU A 112 6.82 8.14 -23.12
C LEU A 112 6.74 8.41 -24.62
N ALA A 113 7.89 8.74 -25.22
CA ALA A 113 8.03 8.92 -26.66
C ALA A 113 8.01 7.56 -27.38
N MET A 114 6.87 7.22 -27.98
CA MET A 114 6.70 6.03 -28.79
C MET A 114 5.57 6.24 -29.82
N ASP A 115 5.44 5.30 -30.75
CA ASP A 115 4.33 5.29 -31.70
C ASP A 115 2.97 5.27 -30.96
N PRO A 116 2.06 6.23 -31.23
CA PRO A 116 0.79 6.36 -30.52
C PRO A 116 -0.11 5.12 -30.63
N GLN A 117 -0.14 4.45 -31.79
CA GLN A 117 -0.97 3.27 -32.00
C GLN A 117 -0.46 2.09 -31.17
N LYS A 118 0.87 1.91 -31.12
CA LYS A 118 1.49 0.88 -30.27
C LYS A 118 1.27 1.17 -28.78
N LYS A 119 1.33 2.44 -28.38
CA LYS A 119 1.08 2.87 -27.00
C LYS A 119 -0.32 2.51 -26.56
N GLU A 120 -1.31 2.88 -27.37
CA GLU A 120 -2.72 2.60 -27.10
C GLU A 120 -3.01 1.10 -27.05
N ALA A 121 -2.44 0.32 -27.99
CA ALA A 121 -2.58 -1.13 -28.01
C ALA A 121 -2.08 -1.78 -26.71
N ILE A 122 -0.93 -1.32 -26.19
CA ILE A 122 -0.34 -1.83 -24.96
C ILE A 122 -1.17 -1.43 -23.74
N GLN A 123 -1.61 -0.17 -23.66
CA GLN A 123 -2.51 0.28 -22.59
C GLN A 123 -3.81 -0.51 -22.55
N LYS A 124 -4.42 -0.75 -23.72
CA LYS A 124 -5.65 -1.52 -23.84
C LYS A 124 -5.47 -2.97 -23.39
N ASP A 125 -4.35 -3.60 -23.76
CA ASP A 125 -4.03 -4.96 -23.31
C ASP A 125 -3.80 -5.03 -21.80
N LEU A 126 -3.04 -4.08 -21.23
CA LEU A 126 -2.80 -4.00 -19.78
C LEU A 126 -4.11 -3.82 -19.00
N ASN A 127 -4.99 -2.91 -19.46
CA ASN A 127 -6.30 -2.70 -18.85
C ASN A 127 -7.18 -3.96 -18.95
N LYS A 128 -7.16 -4.64 -20.10
CA LYS A 128 -7.89 -5.90 -20.30
C LYS A 128 -7.36 -7.01 -19.39
N PHE A 129 -6.04 -7.11 -19.21
CA PHE A 129 -5.42 -8.09 -18.33
C PHE A 129 -5.73 -7.80 -16.85
N SER A 130 -5.63 -6.54 -16.42
CA SER A 130 -5.93 -6.10 -15.05
C SER A 130 -7.37 -6.39 -14.66
N ASN A 131 -8.32 -6.15 -15.57
CA ASN A 131 -9.75 -6.41 -15.35
C ASN A 131 -10.17 -7.85 -15.68
N GLY A 132 -9.23 -8.69 -16.14
CA GLY A 132 -9.53 -10.02 -16.68
C GLY A 132 -9.63 -11.14 -15.65
N LYS A 133 -9.42 -10.87 -14.35
CA LYS A 133 -9.33 -11.90 -13.29
C LYS A 133 -10.45 -12.96 -13.36
N ASP A 134 -11.69 -12.52 -13.47
CA ASP A 134 -12.86 -13.41 -13.48
C ASP A 134 -12.93 -14.27 -14.75
N TYR A 135 -12.51 -13.72 -15.89
CA TYR A 135 -12.41 -14.47 -17.13
C TYR A 135 -11.39 -15.60 -17.00
N TYR A 136 -10.19 -15.32 -16.47
CA TYR A 136 -9.14 -16.33 -16.25
C TYR A 136 -9.60 -17.42 -15.29
N ASN A 137 -10.26 -17.04 -14.19
CA ASN A 137 -10.86 -17.99 -13.24
C ASN A 137 -11.92 -18.88 -13.92
N LYS A 138 -12.82 -18.29 -14.71
CA LYS A 138 -13.89 -19.02 -15.41
C LYS A 138 -13.35 -20.05 -16.40
N VAL A 139 -12.28 -19.73 -17.13
CA VAL A 139 -11.67 -20.65 -18.10
C VAL A 139 -10.62 -21.58 -17.50
N GLY A 140 -10.40 -21.52 -16.17
CA GLY A 140 -9.43 -22.35 -15.46
C GLY A 140 -7.97 -22.10 -15.82
N LYS A 141 -7.64 -20.92 -16.36
CA LYS A 141 -6.26 -20.58 -16.78
C LYS A 141 -5.56 -19.72 -15.71
N PRO A 142 -4.24 -19.90 -15.53
CA PRO A 142 -3.47 -19.01 -14.64
C PRO A 142 -3.58 -17.55 -15.08
N TRP A 143 -3.90 -16.66 -14.15
CA TRP A 143 -3.96 -15.21 -14.39
C TRP A 143 -2.54 -14.62 -14.46
N LYS A 144 -1.89 -14.81 -15.62
CA LYS A 144 -0.51 -14.37 -15.89
C LYS A 144 -0.40 -13.77 -17.30
N ARG A 145 0.44 -12.75 -17.46
CA ARG A 145 0.75 -12.10 -18.74
C ARG A 145 2.23 -11.73 -18.77
N GLY A 146 2.90 -12.03 -19.89
CA GLY A 146 4.30 -11.68 -20.12
C GLY A 146 4.43 -10.76 -21.34
N TYR A 147 5.34 -9.79 -21.26
CA TYR A 147 5.66 -8.86 -22.33
C TYR A 147 7.14 -8.97 -22.68
N LEU A 148 7.45 -8.97 -23.98
CA LEU A 148 8.82 -8.93 -24.49
C LEU A 148 9.04 -7.60 -25.21
N LEU A 149 9.85 -6.73 -24.62
CA LEU A 149 10.27 -5.48 -25.23
C LEU A 149 11.65 -5.68 -25.85
N PHE A 150 11.75 -5.53 -27.18
CA PHE A 150 12.99 -5.73 -27.93
C PHE A 150 13.31 -4.53 -28.82
N GLY A 151 14.59 -4.34 -29.13
CA GLY A 151 15.09 -3.26 -29.98
C GLY A 151 16.46 -2.75 -29.54
N PRO A 152 17.08 -1.84 -30.32
CA PRO A 152 18.41 -1.28 -30.06
C PRO A 152 18.58 -0.72 -28.63
N PRO A 153 19.80 -0.68 -28.07
CA PRO A 153 20.03 0.01 -26.79
C PRO A 153 19.60 1.48 -26.88
N GLY A 154 19.11 2.04 -25.77
CA GLY A 154 18.67 3.44 -25.71
C GLY A 154 17.25 3.74 -26.21
N THR A 155 16.50 2.75 -26.69
CA THR A 155 15.11 2.96 -27.20
C THR A 155 14.02 3.05 -26.12
N GLY A 156 14.37 3.37 -24.87
CA GLY A 156 13.39 3.59 -23.81
C GLY A 156 12.66 2.34 -23.29
N LYS A 157 13.15 1.12 -23.55
CA LYS A 157 12.54 -0.13 -23.05
C LYS A 157 12.37 -0.15 -21.52
N SER A 158 13.42 0.20 -20.78
CA SER A 158 13.35 0.28 -19.31
C SER A 158 12.45 1.41 -18.85
N THR A 159 12.52 2.57 -19.53
CA THR A 159 11.65 3.73 -19.28
C THR A 159 10.18 3.39 -19.48
N MET A 160 9.85 2.54 -20.47
CA MET A 160 8.51 2.04 -20.68
C MET A 160 8.02 1.17 -19.53
N ILE A 161 8.87 0.30 -18.98
CA ILE A 161 8.52 -0.50 -17.79
C ILE A 161 8.29 0.45 -16.60
N SER A 162 9.13 1.47 -16.44
CA SER A 162 8.96 2.49 -15.41
C SER A 162 7.65 3.29 -15.56
N ALA A 163 7.19 3.51 -16.79
CA ALA A 163 5.93 4.19 -17.08
C ALA A 163 4.68 3.33 -16.85
N ILE A 164 4.82 2.00 -16.86
CA ILE A 164 3.75 1.04 -16.57
C ILE A 164 3.57 0.83 -15.06
N ALA A 165 4.65 0.94 -14.28
CA ALA A 165 4.71 0.61 -12.85
C ALA A 165 4.22 1.73 -11.91
#